data_AF-B7K906-F1
#
_entry.id   AF-B7K906-F1
#
_cell.length_a   1.000
_cell.length_b   1.000
_cell.length_c   1.000
_cell.angle_alpha   90.00
_cell.angle_beta   90.00
_cell.angle_gamma   90.00
#
_symmetry.space_group_name_H-M   'P 1'
#
loop_
_entity.id
_entity.type
_entity.pdbx_description
1 polymer ?
#
loop_
_entity_poly.entity_id
_entity_poly.type
_entity_poly.pdbx_seq_one_letter_code
_entity_poly.pdbx_strand_id
1 'polypeptide(L)'
;MQLSPQEKDKLLIFTAALVAERRRARGLKLNYPEAVAYISAAILEGAREGRSVEELMSYGTTLLGKDDVMEGVPEMIHEVQIEATFPDGTKLVTVHNPIRLSVVPLVGSSQV
;
A
#
# COMPACT_ATOMS: atom_id res chain seq x y z
N MET A 1 5.95 5.94 -26.28
CA MET A 1 6.40 5.36 -25.00
C MET A 1 6.65 3.88 -25.22
N GLN A 2 7.83 3.36 -24.87
CA GLN A 2 8.12 1.92 -24.93
C GLN A 2 8.02 1.38 -23.51
N LEU A 3 6.85 0.89 -23.13
CA LEU A 3 6.63 0.30 -21.81
C LEU A 3 6.87 -1.21 -21.85
N SER A 4 7.67 -1.70 -20.92
CA SER A 4 7.75 -3.12 -20.58
C SER A 4 6.38 -3.64 -20.09
N PRO A 5 6.13 -4.96 -20.17
CA PRO A 5 4.93 -5.56 -19.59
C PRO A 5 4.73 -5.19 -18.11
N GLN A 6 5.82 -5.24 -17.32
CA GLN A 6 5.81 -4.90 -15.89
C GLN A 6 5.39 -3.44 -15.63
N GLU A 7 5.84 -2.49 -16.45
CA GLU A 7 5.40 -1.09 -16.32
C GLU A 7 3.92 -0.91 -16.67
N LYS A 8 3.40 -1.67 -17.65
CA LYS A 8 1.96 -1.67 -17.95
C LYS A 8 1.15 -2.24 -16.79
N ASP A 9 1.64 -3.29 -16.14
CA ASP A 9 0.98 -3.86 -14.96
C ASP A 9 0.93 -2.85 -13.80
N LYS A 10 2.02 -2.10 -13.58
CA LYS A 10 2.03 -0.98 -12.60
C LYS A 10 1.00 0.10 -12.93
N LEU A 11 0.80 0.44 -14.22
CA LEU A 11 -0.24 1.38 -14.63
C LEU A 11 -1.66 0.83 -14.39
N LEU A 12 -1.88 -0.47 -14.56
CA LEU A 12 -3.16 -1.12 -14.22
C LEU A 12 -3.40 -1.09 -12.70
N ILE A 13 -2.39 -1.37 -11.90
CA ILE A 13 -2.45 -1.24 -10.43
C ILE A 13 -2.81 0.20 -10.04
N PHE A 14 -2.14 1.18 -10.62
CA PHE A 14 -2.44 2.60 -10.36
C PHE A 14 -3.87 2.96 -10.74
N THR A 15 -4.38 2.43 -11.86
CA THR A 15 -5.78 2.64 -12.28
C THR A 15 -6.76 2.03 -11.27
N ALA A 16 -6.49 0.82 -10.78
CA ALA A 16 -7.30 0.19 -9.72
C ALA A 16 -7.25 1.00 -8.40
N ALA A 17 -6.07 1.54 -8.05
CA ALA A 17 -5.89 2.39 -6.88
C ALA A 17 -6.67 3.71 -7.00
N LEU A 18 -6.72 4.34 -8.17
CA LEU A 18 -7.55 5.52 -8.42
C LEU A 18 -9.06 5.22 -8.27
N VAL A 19 -9.50 4.03 -8.68
CA VAL A 19 -10.88 3.59 -8.45
C VAL A 19 -11.15 3.43 -6.95
N ALA A 20 -10.23 2.79 -6.22
CA ALA A 20 -10.29 2.61 -4.78
C ALA A 20 -10.32 3.96 -4.05
N GLU A 21 -9.39 4.86 -4.35
CA GLU A 21 -9.31 6.20 -3.77
C GLU A 21 -10.62 6.98 -3.97
N ARG A 22 -11.14 7.03 -5.20
CA ARG A 22 -12.40 7.72 -5.49
C ARG A 22 -13.60 7.10 -4.77
N ARG A 23 -13.61 5.78 -4.54
CA ARG A 23 -14.64 5.06 -3.78
C ARG A 23 -14.54 5.38 -2.28
N ARG A 24 -13.34 5.31 -1.71
CA ARG A 24 -13.05 5.68 -0.32
C ARG A 24 -13.40 7.14 -0.03
N ALA A 25 -13.03 8.06 -0.92
CA ALA A 25 -13.29 9.49 -0.77
C ALA A 25 -14.79 9.85 -0.67
N ARG A 26 -15.68 8.98 -1.16
CA ARG A 26 -17.14 9.12 -1.04
C ARG A 26 -17.77 8.19 0.01
N GLY A 27 -16.95 7.64 0.91
CA GLY A 27 -17.39 6.85 2.06
C GLY A 27 -17.65 5.37 1.78
N LEU A 28 -17.25 4.84 0.61
CA LEU A 28 -17.33 3.40 0.35
C LEU A 28 -16.13 2.69 0.97
N LYS A 29 -16.42 1.63 1.74
CA LYS A 29 -15.42 0.70 2.24
C LYS A 29 -14.79 -0.08 1.10
N LEU A 30 -13.47 -0.23 1.14
CA LEU A 30 -12.71 -0.92 0.11
C LEU A 30 -12.88 -2.44 0.22
N ASN A 31 -13.07 -3.10 -0.92
CA ASN A 31 -12.95 -4.56 -1.01
C ASN A 31 -11.47 -5.00 -1.09
N TYR A 32 -11.25 -6.32 -1.14
CA TYR A 32 -9.91 -6.91 -1.23
C TYR A 32 -9.02 -6.29 -2.34
N PRO A 33 -9.40 -6.33 -3.64
CA PRO A 33 -8.52 -5.82 -4.69
C PRO A 33 -8.31 -4.31 -4.60
N GLU A 34 -9.29 -3.55 -4.12
CA GLU A 34 -9.15 -2.10 -3.92
C GLU A 34 -8.16 -1.77 -2.80
N ALA A 35 -8.21 -2.48 -1.68
CA ALA A 35 -7.29 -2.28 -0.57
C ALA A 35 -5.84 -2.62 -0.98
N VAL A 36 -5.65 -3.75 -1.68
CA VAL A 36 -4.34 -4.14 -2.22
C VAL A 36 -3.82 -3.10 -3.21
N ALA A 37 -4.66 -2.62 -4.13
CA ALA A 37 -4.26 -1.63 -5.13
C ALA A 37 -3.91 -0.28 -4.48
N TYR A 38 -4.73 0.18 -3.53
CA TYR A 38 -4.52 1.43 -2.80
C TYR A 38 -3.16 1.43 -2.07
N ILE A 39 -2.86 0.36 -1.33
CA ILE A 39 -1.58 0.21 -0.64
C ILE A 39 -0.43 0.12 -1.65
N SER A 40 -0.56 -0.72 -2.69
CA SER A 40 0.48 -0.90 -3.71
C SER A 40 0.86 0.39 -4.41
N ALA A 41 -0.11 1.21 -4.80
CA ALA A 41 0.15 2.50 -5.43
C ALA A 41 0.88 3.47 -4.50
N ALA A 42 0.51 3.54 -3.22
CA ALA A 42 1.21 4.36 -2.24
C ALA A 42 2.68 3.92 -2.04
N ILE A 43 2.96 2.63 -2.11
CA ILE A 43 4.33 2.08 -2.05
C ILE A 43 5.12 2.45 -3.31
N LEU A 44 4.50 2.36 -4.50
CA LEU A 44 5.12 2.77 -5.76
C LEU A 44 5.49 4.26 -5.75
N GLU A 45 4.59 5.14 -5.28
CA GLU A 45 4.86 6.57 -5.16
C GLU A 45 5.94 6.87 -4.12
N GLY A 46 5.90 6.22 -2.95
CA GLY A 46 6.93 6.42 -1.93
C GLY A 46 8.32 5.93 -2.37
N ALA A 47 8.40 4.88 -3.19
CA ALA A 47 9.67 4.48 -3.82
C ALA A 47 10.17 5.55 -4.81
N ARG A 48 9.25 6.17 -5.57
CA ARG A 48 9.60 7.27 -6.48
C ARG A 48 10.08 8.53 -5.75
N GLU A 49 9.53 8.80 -4.57
CA GLU A 49 9.97 9.84 -3.62
C GLU A 49 11.34 9.55 -2.99
N GLY A 50 11.89 8.34 -3.15
CA GLY A 50 13.19 7.95 -2.63
C GLY A 50 13.18 7.45 -1.19
N ARG A 51 12.02 7.08 -0.64
CA ARG A 51 11.92 6.41 0.67
C ARG A 51 12.61 5.05 0.63
N SER A 52 13.13 4.59 1.76
CA SER A 52 13.75 3.27 1.86
C SER A 52 12.72 2.14 1.81
N VAL A 53 13.17 0.91 1.54
CA VAL A 53 12.29 -0.27 1.59
C VAL A 53 11.67 -0.42 2.98
N GLU A 54 12.47 -0.25 4.04
CA GLU A 54 12.05 -0.37 5.44
C GLU A 54 11.02 0.70 5.83
N GLU A 55 11.22 1.94 5.35
CA GLU A 55 10.25 3.03 5.55
C GLU A 55 8.91 2.69 4.89
N LEU A 56 8.94 2.16 3.67
CA LEU A 56 7.73 1.77 2.93
C LEU A 56 7.02 0.56 3.54
N MET A 57 7.77 -0.42 4.05
CA MET A 57 7.20 -1.55 4.81
C MET A 57 6.40 -1.07 6.01
N SER A 58 6.90 -0.08 6.73
CA SER A 58 6.21 0.49 7.89
C SER A 58 5.03 1.38 7.46
N TYR A 59 5.27 2.27 6.50
CA TYR A 59 4.28 3.20 5.95
C TYR A 59 3.06 2.49 5.36
N GLY A 60 3.25 1.39 4.64
CA GLY A 60 2.15 0.61 4.07
C GLY A 60 1.13 0.14 5.11
N THR A 61 1.55 -0.04 6.36
CA THR A 61 0.68 -0.46 7.47
C THR A 61 -0.15 0.66 8.10
N THR A 62 0.04 1.91 7.67
CA THR A 62 -0.63 3.09 8.22
C THR A 62 -1.72 3.65 7.30
N LEU A 63 -1.88 3.08 6.11
CA LEU A 63 -2.72 3.65 5.05
C LEU A 63 -4.21 3.34 5.21
N LEU A 64 -4.54 2.15 5.71
CA LEU A 64 -5.90 1.67 5.87
C LEU A 64 -6.07 1.03 7.25
N GLY A 65 -7.12 1.43 7.95
CA GLY A 65 -7.61 0.75 9.15
C GLY A 65 -8.80 -0.16 8.83
N LYS A 66 -9.29 -0.87 9.86
CA LYS A 66 -10.47 -1.74 9.76
C LYS A 66 -11.71 -1.02 9.20
N ASP A 67 -11.87 0.27 9.49
CA ASP A 67 -13.04 1.04 9.05
C ASP A 67 -12.98 1.48 7.59
N ASP A 68 -11.79 1.46 6.96
CA ASP A 68 -11.62 1.79 5.55
C ASP A 68 -12.01 0.65 4.61
N VAL A 69 -12.19 -0.57 5.12
CA VAL A 69 -12.36 -1.79 4.33
C VAL A 69 -13.61 -2.59 4.71
N MET A 70 -14.08 -3.43 3.78
CA MET A 70 -15.21 -4.33 4.02
C MET A 70 -14.87 -5.39 5.08
N GLU A 71 -15.90 -5.96 5.70
CA GLU A 71 -15.74 -7.05 6.69
C GLU A 71 -14.97 -8.24 6.10
N GLY A 72 -14.05 -8.83 6.90
CA GLY A 72 -13.21 -9.95 6.49
C GLY A 72 -12.00 -9.58 5.64
N VAL A 73 -11.96 -8.37 5.05
CA VAL A 73 -10.83 -7.92 4.22
C VAL A 73 -9.51 -7.84 5.00
N PRO A 74 -9.44 -7.28 6.23
CA PRO A 74 -8.20 -7.25 7.00
C PRO A 74 -7.60 -8.65 7.22
N GLU A 75 -8.46 -9.64 7.47
CA GLU A 75 -8.05 -11.02 7.75
C GLU A 75 -7.59 -11.76 6.49
N MET A 76 -8.04 -11.35 5.30
CA MET A 76 -7.63 -11.94 4.02
C MET A 76 -6.30 -11.39 3.49
N ILE A 77 -5.92 -10.15 3.85
CA ILE A 77 -4.70 -9.49 3.35
C ILE A 77 -3.57 -9.66 4.37
N HIS A 78 -2.89 -10.80 4.33
CA HIS A 78 -1.74 -11.05 5.21
C HIS A 78 -0.50 -10.24 4.81
N GLU A 79 -0.35 -9.96 3.52
CA GLU A 79 0.71 -9.09 3.00
C GLU A 79 0.32 -8.47 1.67
N VAL A 80 0.99 -7.36 1.35
CA VAL A 80 0.99 -6.76 0.01
C VAL A 80 2.42 -6.75 -0.47
N GLN A 81 2.67 -7.38 -1.63
CA GLN A 81 3.97 -7.43 -2.27
C GLN A 81 3.93 -6.68 -3.60
N ILE A 82 4.87 -5.77 -3.80
CA ILE A 82 4.97 -5.00 -5.04
C ILE A 82 6.43 -4.72 -5.39
N GLU A 83 6.79 -4.90 -6.65
CA GLU A 83 8.09 -4.48 -7.17
C GLU A 83 8.06 -2.98 -7.46
N ALA A 84 8.70 -2.20 -6.60
CA ALA A 84 8.76 -0.75 -6.74
C ALA A 84 10.09 -0.30 -7.35
N THR A 85 10.05 0.80 -8.11
CA THR A 85 11.23 1.36 -8.78
C THR A 85 11.75 2.53 -7.97
N PHE A 86 12.87 2.32 -7.28
CA PHE A 86 13.59 3.30 -6.48
C PHE A 86 14.63 4.02 -7.33
N PRO A 87 15.17 5.18 -6.87
CA PRO A 87 16.27 5.86 -7.56
C PRO A 87 17.51 4.98 -7.79
N ASP A 88 17.71 3.94 -6.96
CA ASP A 88 18.84 3.02 -7.03
C ASP A 88 18.49 1.65 -7.64
N GLY A 89 17.28 1.47 -8.17
CA GLY A 89 16.86 0.26 -8.89
C GLY A 89 15.50 -0.28 -8.47
N THR A 90 15.07 -1.37 -9.10
CA THR A 90 13.81 -2.04 -8.77
C THR A 90 14.03 -3.00 -7.61
N LYS A 91 13.17 -2.93 -6.59
CA LYS A 91 13.22 -3.80 -5.39
C LYS A 91 11.82 -4.28 -5.04
N LEU A 92 11.71 -5.48 -4.48
CA LEU A 92 10.47 -6.01 -3.93
C LEU A 92 10.22 -5.41 -2.54
N VAL A 93 9.06 -4.80 -2.34
CA VAL A 93 8.59 -4.32 -1.03
C VAL A 93 7.48 -5.25 -0.56
N THR A 94 7.61 -5.76 0.67
CA THR A 94 6.58 -6.60 1.31
C THR A 94 6.05 -5.90 2.55
N VAL A 95 4.77 -5.53 2.54
CA VAL A 95 4.09 -4.95 3.70
C VAL A 95 3.30 -6.06 4.38
N HIS A 96 3.75 -6.51 5.55
CA HIS A 96 3.05 -7.54 6.33
C HIS A 96 1.92 -6.91 7.17
N ASN A 97 0.79 -7.60 7.25
CA ASN A 97 -0.42 -7.16 7.96
C ASN A 97 -0.76 -5.68 7.71
N PRO A 98 -0.93 -5.28 6.44
CA PRO A 98 -1.03 -3.87 6.05
C PRO A 98 -2.28 -3.18 6.59
N ILE A 99 -3.31 -3.93 6.98
CA ILE A 99 -4.55 -3.40 7.56
C ILE A 99 -4.63 -3.84 9.02
N ARG A 100 -4.30 -2.94 9.94
CA ARG A 100 -4.29 -3.27 11.37
C ARG A 100 -5.71 -3.19 11.95
N LEU A 101 -6.09 -4.22 12.71
CA LEU A 101 -7.38 -4.29 13.41
C LEU A 101 -7.49 -3.32 14.60
N SER A 102 -6.35 -2.81 15.08
CA SER A 102 -6.30 -1.79 16.13
C SER A 102 -5.10 -0.87 15.93
N VAL A 103 -5.28 0.41 16.27
CA VAL A 103 -4.17 1.34 16.53
C VAL A 103 -3.51 0.87 17.82
N VAL A 104 -2.45 0.07 17.73
CA VAL A 104 -1.47 0.02 18.82
C VAL A 104 -0.70 1.34 18.72
N PRO A 105 -0.78 2.25 19.71
CA PRO A 105 0.02 3.46 19.69
C PRO A 105 1.48 3.05 19.53
N LEU A 106 2.21 3.70 18.62
CA LEU A 106 3.66 3.57 18.58
C LEU A 106 4.17 3.97 19.96
N VAL A 107 4.60 3.00 20.78
CA VAL A 107 5.25 3.29 22.04
C VAL A 107 6.48 4.10 21.67
N GLY A 108 6.45 5.39 21.99
CA GLY A 108 7.47 6.34 21.62
C GLY A 108 8.84 5.80 22.00
N SER A 109 9.72 5.74 21.01
CA SER A 109 11.15 5.50 21.21
C SER A 109 11.61 6.43 22.32
N SER A 110 11.90 5.85 23.48
CA SER A 110 12.39 6.56 24.65
C SER A 110 13.62 7.34 24.21
N GLN A 111 13.50 8.66 24.17
CA GLN A 111 14.69 9.50 24.09
C GLN A 111 15.44 9.32 25.39
N VAL A 112 16.60 8.68 25.30
CA VAL A 112 17.67 8.75 26.29
C VAL A 112 18.84 9.42 25.60
#